data_AF-A7TAU6-F1
#
_entry.id   AF-A7TAU6-F1
#
_cell.length_a   1.000
_cell.length_b   1.000
_cell.length_c   1.000
_cell.angle_alpha   90.00
_cell.angle_beta   90.00
_cell.angle_gamma   90.00
#
_symmetry.space_group_name_H-M   'P 1'
#
loop_
_entity.id
_entity.type
_entity.pdbx_description
1 polymer ?
#
loop_
_entity_poly.entity_id
_entity_poly.type
_entity_poly.pdbx_seq_one_letter_code
_entity_poly.pdbx_strand_id
1 'polypeptide(L)'
;IGKQSVDINQGVDRAKPEDQGAGDQGLMFGYATNETDSLMPAPVYYAHRLVERQSELRRNGTLPWLRPDAKSQVTINWEGDSPKVDAVVLSTQHDPSISLDDLREAVLENIIKPVLPAEWLHEGTLYHINPTGNFVIGGPVGDAGLTGRKIIVDTYGGMARHGGGAFSGKDPSKVDRSAAYIGRYVAKNIVAAELADKCEIQVSYA
;
A
#
# COMPACT_ATOMS: atom_id res chain seq x y z
N ILE A 1 -29.48 -1.60 -1.59
CA ILE A 1 -28.57 -2.36 -0.70
C ILE A 1 -29.44 -3.37 0.06
N GLY A 2 -29.12 -4.66 0.01
CA GLY A 2 -29.84 -5.71 0.75
C GLY A 2 -29.43 -5.79 2.22
N LYS A 3 -30.17 -6.55 3.05
CA LYS A 3 -29.81 -6.83 4.44
C LYS A 3 -28.93 -8.09 4.53
N GLN A 4 -28.12 -8.22 5.59
CA GLN A 4 -27.37 -9.44 5.87
C GLN A 4 -28.32 -10.63 6.05
N SER A 5 -27.91 -11.82 5.59
CA SER A 5 -28.68 -13.05 5.79
C SER A 5 -28.78 -13.38 7.28
N VAL A 6 -29.98 -13.72 7.73
CA VAL A 6 -30.24 -14.18 9.10
C VAL A 6 -29.53 -15.49 9.42
N ASP A 7 -29.29 -16.34 8.41
CA ASP A 7 -28.60 -17.63 8.58
C ASP A 7 -27.10 -17.44 8.86
N ILE A 8 -26.48 -16.43 8.24
CA ILE A 8 -25.09 -16.06 8.55
C ILE A 8 -25.03 -15.44 9.95
N ASN A 9 -26.02 -14.61 10.31
CA ASN A 9 -25.99 -13.89 11.58
C ASN A 9 -26.11 -14.82 12.80
N GLN A 10 -26.73 -15.99 12.67
CA GLN A 10 -26.80 -16.99 13.73
C GLN A 10 -25.42 -17.50 14.18
N GLY A 11 -24.43 -17.52 13.27
CA GLY A 11 -23.05 -17.90 13.59
C GLY A 11 -22.25 -16.78 14.25
N VAL A 12 -22.63 -15.53 13.98
CA VAL A 12 -21.91 -14.31 14.41
C VAL A 12 -22.44 -13.80 15.74
N ASP A 13 -23.75 -13.58 15.86
CA ASP A 13 -24.34 -13.04 17.08
C ASP A 13 -24.69 -14.15 18.06
N ARG A 14 -23.92 -14.24 19.14
CA ARG A 14 -24.14 -15.16 20.26
C ARG A 14 -24.56 -14.43 21.52
N ALA A 15 -25.11 -15.18 22.48
CA ALA A 15 -25.62 -14.63 23.73
C ALA A 15 -24.54 -13.89 24.55
N LYS A 16 -23.29 -14.34 24.45
CA LYS A 16 -22.13 -13.67 25.04
C LYS A 16 -21.26 -13.08 23.93
N PRO A 17 -20.80 -11.82 24.06
CA PRO A 17 -19.92 -11.19 23.08
C PRO A 17 -18.64 -11.98 22.79
N GLU A 18 -18.06 -12.63 23.82
CA GLU A 18 -16.84 -13.44 23.68
C GLU A 18 -17.04 -14.74 22.90
N ASP A 19 -18.29 -15.22 22.76
CA ASP A 19 -18.62 -16.43 22.01
C ASP A 19 -18.94 -16.12 20.54
N GLN A 20 -18.93 -14.85 20.12
CA GLN A 20 -19.23 -14.45 18.74
C GLN A 20 -18.26 -15.13 17.77
N GLY A 21 -18.80 -15.82 16.77
CA GLY A 21 -18.04 -16.56 15.77
C GLY A 21 -17.47 -15.66 14.68
N ALA A 22 -16.60 -16.23 13.85
CA ALA A 22 -16.15 -15.56 12.64
C ALA A 22 -17.32 -15.34 11.67
N GLY A 23 -17.36 -14.18 11.02
CA GLY A 23 -18.37 -13.87 10.00
C GLY A 23 -18.24 -14.67 8.70
N ASP A 24 -17.10 -15.33 8.49
CA ASP A 24 -16.79 -16.20 7.35
C ASP A 24 -15.53 -17.04 7.68
N GLN A 25 -15.30 -18.11 6.93
CA GLN A 25 -14.03 -18.83 6.93
C GLN A 25 -12.93 -18.00 6.26
N GLY A 26 -11.66 -18.21 6.63
CA GLY A 26 -10.57 -17.60 5.87
C GLY A 26 -9.20 -17.68 6.52
N LEU A 27 -8.21 -17.20 5.78
CA LEU A 27 -6.80 -17.12 6.16
C LEU A 27 -6.39 -15.65 6.22
N MET A 28 -5.64 -15.25 7.24
CA MET A 28 -5.16 -13.88 7.37
C MET A 28 -3.69 -13.87 7.75
N PHE A 29 -2.95 -12.91 7.21
CA PHE A 29 -1.52 -12.76 7.42
C PHE A 29 -1.19 -11.41 8.07
N GLY A 30 -0.36 -11.48 9.10
CA GLY A 30 0.33 -10.37 9.72
C GLY A 30 1.80 -10.39 9.33
N TYR A 31 2.41 -9.24 9.07
CA TYR A 31 3.84 -9.18 8.79
C TYR A 31 4.48 -7.96 9.42
N ALA A 32 5.75 -8.06 9.78
CA ALA A 32 6.63 -6.94 10.15
C ALA A 32 8.09 -7.26 9.82
N THR A 33 8.89 -6.21 9.58
CA THR A 33 10.34 -6.27 9.31
C THR A 33 10.98 -4.99 9.82
N ASN A 34 12.25 -5.03 10.26
CA ASN A 34 12.99 -3.85 10.74
C ASN A 34 13.62 -3.00 9.61
N GLU A 35 13.26 -3.24 8.34
CA GLU A 35 13.75 -2.47 7.17
C GLU A 35 13.38 -0.97 7.19
N THR A 36 12.36 -0.57 7.94
CA THR A 36 11.92 0.83 8.08
C THR A 36 11.46 1.11 9.50
N ASP A 37 11.48 2.38 9.93
CA ASP A 37 11.01 2.80 11.26
C ASP A 37 9.54 2.45 11.54
N SER A 38 8.74 2.32 10.47
CA SER A 38 7.33 1.92 10.57
C SER A 38 7.14 0.40 10.75
N LEU A 39 8.24 -0.35 10.73
CA LEU A 39 8.33 -1.80 10.71
C LEU A 39 7.63 -2.43 9.49
N MET A 40 7.68 -1.76 8.35
CA MET A 40 7.11 -2.19 7.06
C MET A 40 8.22 -2.56 6.07
N PRO A 41 7.95 -3.45 5.08
CA PRO A 41 8.86 -3.68 3.98
C PRO A 41 9.17 -2.38 3.24
N ALA A 42 10.45 -2.12 2.98
CA ALA A 42 10.88 -0.88 2.34
C ALA A 42 10.20 -0.61 0.97
N PRO A 43 10.06 -1.59 0.04
CA PRO A 43 9.51 -1.32 -1.29
C PRO A 43 8.07 -0.76 -1.27
N VAL A 44 7.18 -1.39 -0.49
CA VAL A 44 5.79 -0.94 -0.37
C VAL A 44 5.68 0.36 0.42
N TYR A 45 6.52 0.51 1.45
CA TYR A 45 6.58 1.73 2.25
C TYR A 45 6.89 2.93 1.36
N TYR A 46 7.97 2.89 0.60
CA TYR A 46 8.35 4.00 -0.27
C TYR A 46 7.39 4.21 -1.45
N ALA A 47 6.84 3.13 -2.03
CA ALA A 47 5.78 3.27 -3.03
C ALA A 47 4.58 4.06 -2.46
N HIS A 48 4.12 3.74 -1.25
CA HIS A 48 3.03 4.49 -0.61
C HIS A 48 3.39 5.95 -0.35
N ARG A 49 4.60 6.21 0.16
CA ARG A 49 5.07 7.57 0.45
C ARG A 49 5.14 8.44 -0.81
N LEU A 50 5.46 7.86 -1.98
CA LEU A 50 5.49 8.59 -3.25
C LEU A 50 4.09 9.09 -3.67
N VAL A 51 3.07 8.22 -3.66
CA VAL A 51 1.70 8.63 -4.01
C VAL A 51 1.05 9.50 -2.94
N GLU A 52 1.44 9.33 -1.66
CA GLU A 52 1.04 10.23 -0.58
C GLU A 52 1.58 11.64 -0.81
N ARG A 53 2.88 11.77 -1.11
CA ARG A 53 3.52 13.05 -1.42
C ARG A 53 2.94 13.69 -2.68
N GLN A 54 2.67 12.92 -3.73
CA GLN A 54 1.96 13.42 -4.92
C GLN A 54 0.60 14.02 -4.54
N SER A 55 -0.17 13.33 -3.70
CA SER A 55 -1.50 13.78 -3.28
C SER A 55 -1.42 15.02 -2.39
N GLU A 56 -0.41 15.11 -1.52
CA GLU A 56 -0.11 16.27 -0.69
C GLU A 56 0.15 17.52 -1.56
N LEU A 57 1.10 17.45 -2.49
CA LEU A 57 1.49 18.58 -3.35
C LEU A 57 0.36 19.03 -4.28
N ARG A 58 -0.50 18.09 -4.70
CA ARG A 58 -1.71 18.40 -5.43
C ARG A 58 -2.71 19.16 -4.56
N ARG A 59 -2.98 18.67 -3.35
CA ARG A 59 -4.01 19.22 -2.46
C ARG A 59 -3.62 20.57 -1.86
N ASN A 60 -2.34 20.80 -1.62
CA ASN A 60 -1.84 22.07 -1.08
C ASN A 60 -1.53 23.11 -2.18
N GLY A 61 -1.66 22.75 -3.46
CA GLY A 61 -1.45 23.65 -4.60
C GLY A 61 0.00 23.91 -4.99
N THR A 62 0.99 23.21 -4.39
CA THR A 62 2.41 23.36 -4.76
C THR A 62 2.64 22.96 -6.22
N LEU A 63 2.00 21.88 -6.67
CA LEU A 63 2.01 21.44 -8.06
C LEU A 63 0.56 21.44 -8.58
N PRO A 64 0.01 22.61 -8.97
CA PRO A 64 -1.42 22.79 -9.20
C PRO A 64 -1.94 22.08 -10.46
N TRP A 65 -1.04 21.66 -11.35
CA TRP A 65 -1.34 20.90 -12.56
C TRP A 65 -1.51 19.39 -12.29
N LEU A 66 -1.21 18.89 -11.08
CA LEU A 66 -1.44 17.49 -10.73
C LEU A 66 -2.94 17.16 -10.67
N ARG A 67 -3.30 15.98 -11.16
CA ARG A 67 -4.66 15.43 -11.06
C ARG A 67 -4.68 14.21 -10.13
N PRO A 68 -5.87 13.71 -9.72
CA PRO A 68 -5.97 12.73 -8.65
C PRO A 68 -5.36 11.35 -8.94
N ASP A 69 -5.33 10.91 -10.19
CA ASP A 69 -4.89 9.55 -10.55
C ASP A 69 -3.36 9.46 -10.62
N ALA A 70 -2.77 8.59 -9.81
CA ALA A 70 -1.33 8.40 -9.75
C ALA A 70 -0.97 6.95 -9.37
N LYS A 71 0.18 6.48 -9.85
CA LYS A 71 0.71 5.14 -9.61
C LYS A 71 2.22 5.26 -9.37
N SER A 72 2.72 4.49 -8.41
CA SER A 72 4.15 4.43 -8.10
C SER A 72 4.63 2.99 -7.98
N GLN A 73 5.87 2.75 -8.35
CA GLN A 73 6.58 1.50 -8.16
C GLN A 73 8.03 1.81 -7.78
N VAL A 74 8.59 1.03 -6.85
CA VAL A 74 9.99 1.13 -6.43
C VAL A 74 10.60 -0.26 -6.50
N THR A 75 11.73 -0.37 -7.19
CA THR A 75 12.55 -1.58 -7.23
C THR A 75 13.80 -1.34 -6.38
N ILE A 76 14.02 -2.18 -5.38
CA ILE A 76 15.15 -2.09 -4.47
C ILE A 76 16.03 -3.32 -4.66
N ASN A 77 17.32 -3.08 -4.89
CA ASN A 77 18.37 -4.07 -4.88
C ASN A 77 18.89 -4.25 -3.46
N TRP A 78 18.93 -5.50 -3.02
CA TRP A 78 19.39 -5.91 -1.69
C TRP A 78 20.76 -6.60 -1.74
N GLU A 79 21.42 -6.67 -2.91
CA GLU A 79 22.77 -7.20 -3.03
C GLU A 79 23.80 -6.20 -2.50
N GLY A 80 24.72 -6.70 -1.68
CA GLY A 80 25.79 -5.92 -1.06
C GLY A 80 25.45 -5.44 0.35
N ASP A 81 26.20 -4.44 0.82
CA ASP A 81 26.18 -4.02 2.22
C ASP A 81 25.02 -3.09 2.58
N SER A 82 24.36 -2.49 1.58
CA SER A 82 23.28 -1.52 1.79
C SER A 82 22.23 -1.56 0.67
N PRO A 83 20.94 -1.32 0.97
CA PRO A 83 19.90 -1.25 -0.05
C PRO A 83 20.17 -0.14 -1.08
N LYS A 84 19.86 -0.40 -2.35
CA LYS A 84 19.96 0.58 -3.44
C LYS A 84 18.69 0.59 -4.26
N VAL A 85 18.27 1.76 -4.73
CA VAL A 85 17.12 1.89 -5.61
C VAL A 85 17.58 1.72 -7.06
N ASP A 86 17.25 0.59 -7.67
CA ASP A 86 17.56 0.32 -9.08
C ASP A 86 16.64 1.14 -10.00
N ALA A 87 15.35 1.18 -9.69
CA ALA A 87 14.37 1.87 -10.52
C ALA A 87 13.19 2.42 -9.72
N VAL A 88 12.70 3.59 -10.16
CA VAL A 88 11.47 4.22 -9.68
C VAL A 88 10.57 4.49 -10.87
N VAL A 89 9.31 4.05 -10.80
CA VAL A 89 8.28 4.42 -11.76
C VAL A 89 7.28 5.31 -11.04
N LEU A 90 6.99 6.48 -11.61
CA LEU A 90 5.91 7.35 -11.14
C LEU A 90 5.11 7.85 -12.34
N SER A 91 3.88 7.36 -12.44
CA SER A 91 2.91 7.84 -13.43
C SER A 91 1.87 8.69 -12.72
N THR A 92 1.78 9.96 -13.07
CA THR A 92 0.80 10.89 -12.49
C THR A 92 -0.02 11.54 -13.58
N GLN A 93 -1.34 11.58 -13.35
CA GLN A 93 -2.25 12.32 -14.18
C GLN A 93 -1.99 13.82 -14.03
N HIS A 94 -2.10 14.56 -15.13
CA HIS A 94 -1.79 15.99 -15.16
C HIS A 94 -2.72 16.79 -16.07
N ASP A 95 -2.70 18.10 -15.89
CA ASP A 95 -3.28 19.06 -16.82
C ASP A 95 -2.46 19.13 -18.13
N PRO A 96 -3.08 19.31 -19.31
CA PRO A 96 -2.35 19.43 -20.57
C PRO A 96 -1.50 20.72 -20.69
N SER A 97 -1.64 21.67 -19.77
CA SER A 97 -0.86 22.92 -19.78
C SER A 97 0.62 22.77 -19.42
N ILE A 98 1.02 21.70 -18.72
CA ILE A 98 2.43 21.45 -18.38
C ILE A 98 3.13 20.63 -19.46
N SER A 99 4.37 20.99 -19.78
CA SER A 99 5.22 20.19 -20.67
C SER A 99 5.67 18.90 -19.98
N LEU A 100 5.97 17.87 -20.77
CA LEU A 100 6.42 16.60 -20.20
C LEU A 100 7.79 16.73 -19.49
N ASP A 101 8.66 17.61 -19.97
CA ASP A 101 9.99 17.80 -19.38
C ASP A 101 9.88 18.52 -18.03
N ASP A 102 9.10 19.60 -17.94
CA ASP A 102 8.84 20.29 -16.67
C ASP A 102 8.15 19.38 -15.64
N LEU A 103 7.21 18.53 -16.11
CA LEU A 103 6.55 17.54 -15.26
C LEU A 103 7.57 16.55 -14.68
N ARG A 104 8.48 16.03 -15.51
CA ARG A 104 9.49 15.05 -15.10
C ARG A 104 10.44 15.62 -14.07
N GLU A 105 10.94 16.84 -14.32
CA GLU A 105 11.79 17.54 -13.37
C GLU A 105 11.05 17.81 -12.05
N ALA A 106 9.84 18.36 -12.11
CA ALA A 106 9.06 18.67 -10.92
C ALA A 106 8.74 17.43 -10.08
N VAL A 107 8.38 16.30 -10.70
CA VAL A 107 8.15 15.02 -10.01
C VAL A 107 9.44 14.51 -9.37
N LEU A 108 10.57 14.56 -10.08
CA LEU A 108 11.85 14.09 -9.55
C LEU A 108 12.26 14.88 -8.30
N GLU A 109 12.26 16.21 -8.39
CA GLU A 109 12.76 17.09 -7.33
C GLU A 109 11.79 17.22 -6.15
N ASN A 110 10.48 17.24 -6.39
CA ASN A 110 9.50 17.54 -5.33
C ASN A 110 8.84 16.29 -4.73
N ILE A 111 8.90 15.15 -5.42
CA ILE A 111 8.24 13.90 -5.00
C ILE A 111 9.24 12.78 -4.77
N ILE A 112 10.07 12.42 -5.75
CA ILE A 112 10.93 11.25 -5.66
C ILE A 112 12.10 11.47 -4.69
N LYS A 113 12.94 12.47 -4.94
CA LYS A 113 14.11 12.76 -4.10
C LYS A 113 13.78 13.08 -2.64
N PRO A 114 12.69 13.80 -2.30
CA PRO A 114 12.35 14.06 -0.90
C PRO A 114 11.77 12.86 -0.16
N VAL A 115 11.33 11.81 -0.86
CA VAL A 115 10.68 10.63 -0.26
C VAL A 115 11.66 9.48 -0.08
N LEU A 116 12.54 9.26 -1.05
CA LEU A 116 13.51 8.16 -1.02
C LEU A 116 14.77 8.56 -0.23
N PRO A 117 15.37 7.65 0.54
CA PRO A 117 16.63 7.94 1.24
C PRO A 117 17.72 8.30 0.23
N ALA A 118 18.40 9.42 0.44
CA ALA A 118 19.39 9.93 -0.49
C ALA A 118 20.56 8.94 -0.68
N GLU A 119 20.91 8.23 0.39
CA GLU A 119 21.92 7.18 0.42
C GLU A 119 21.59 5.95 -0.43
N TRP A 120 20.32 5.75 -0.79
CA TRP A 120 19.90 4.64 -1.65
C TRP A 120 19.86 5.03 -3.13
N LEU A 121 19.89 6.33 -3.44
CA LEU A 121 19.91 6.84 -4.79
C LEU A 121 21.36 6.96 -5.29
N HIS A 122 21.61 6.54 -6.53
CA HIS A 122 22.93 6.59 -7.16
C HIS A 122 22.82 6.97 -8.64
N GLU A 123 23.96 7.19 -9.30
CA GLU A 123 24.01 7.57 -10.73
C GLU A 123 23.33 6.55 -11.67
N GLY A 124 23.24 5.30 -11.23
CA GLY A 124 22.60 4.21 -11.96
C GLY A 124 21.10 4.05 -11.69
N THR A 125 20.52 4.82 -10.77
CA THR A 125 19.09 4.74 -10.46
C THR A 125 18.27 5.21 -11.66
N LEU A 126 17.35 4.35 -12.13
CA LEU A 126 16.49 4.63 -13.27
C LEU A 126 15.21 5.34 -12.83
N TYR A 127 14.91 6.49 -13.41
CA TYR A 127 13.69 7.25 -13.14
C TYR A 127 12.73 7.20 -14.34
N HIS A 128 11.65 6.45 -14.20
CA HIS A 128 10.59 6.31 -15.20
C HIS A 128 9.38 7.17 -14.84
N ILE A 129 9.43 8.45 -15.22
CA ILE A 129 8.37 9.41 -14.93
C ILE A 129 7.50 9.61 -16.17
N ASN A 130 6.22 9.27 -16.06
CA ASN A 130 5.26 9.24 -17.16
C ASN A 130 5.86 8.58 -18.43
N PRO A 131 6.29 7.30 -18.38
CA PRO A 131 7.05 6.67 -19.46
C PRO A 131 6.26 6.55 -20.78
N THR A 132 4.93 6.54 -20.71
CA THR A 132 4.03 6.54 -21.89
C THR A 132 3.81 7.94 -22.47
N GLY A 133 4.44 8.97 -21.91
CA GLY A 133 4.21 10.37 -22.27
C GLY A 133 2.99 10.95 -21.54
N ASN A 134 2.01 11.46 -22.28
CA ASN A 134 0.90 12.19 -21.70
C ASN A 134 -0.06 11.29 -20.92
N PHE A 135 -0.44 11.73 -19.71
CA PHE A 135 -1.47 11.10 -18.88
C PHE A 135 -2.52 12.15 -18.46
N VAL A 136 -3.36 12.58 -19.41
CA VAL A 136 -4.35 13.65 -19.17
C VAL A 136 -5.71 13.09 -18.73
N ILE A 137 -6.12 11.95 -19.30
CA ILE A 137 -7.38 11.26 -19.00
C ILE A 137 -7.08 10.11 -18.05
N GLY A 138 -7.68 10.14 -16.85
CA GLY A 138 -7.50 9.15 -15.79
C GLY A 138 -8.75 9.00 -14.93
N GLY A 139 -8.63 8.28 -13.82
CA GLY A 139 -9.76 7.96 -12.94
C GLY A 139 -10.81 7.09 -13.63
N PRO A 140 -12.08 7.13 -13.19
CA PRO A 140 -13.15 6.26 -13.72
C PRO A 140 -13.40 6.38 -15.23
N VAL A 141 -12.98 7.47 -15.86
CA VAL A 141 -13.06 7.66 -17.32
C VAL A 141 -12.03 6.78 -18.04
N GLY A 142 -10.86 6.55 -17.42
CA GLY A 142 -9.77 5.77 -17.99
C GLY A 142 -9.73 4.31 -17.54
N ASP A 143 -10.23 3.98 -16.35
CA ASP A 143 -10.22 2.61 -15.80
C ASP A 143 -11.35 2.39 -14.78
N ALA A 144 -11.95 1.21 -14.77
CA ALA A 144 -13.05 0.87 -13.86
C ALA A 144 -12.52 0.54 -12.45
N GLY A 145 -12.99 1.28 -11.45
CA GLY A 145 -12.66 1.03 -10.04
C GLY A 145 -13.60 0.02 -9.38
N LEU A 146 -13.05 -0.96 -8.66
CA LEU A 146 -13.81 -1.91 -7.85
C LEU A 146 -13.19 -2.06 -6.46
N THR A 147 -14.04 -2.14 -5.43
CA THR A 147 -13.64 -2.40 -4.05
C THR A 147 -12.84 -3.70 -3.94
N GLY A 148 -11.75 -3.69 -3.16
CA GLY A 148 -10.97 -4.91 -2.91
C GLY A 148 -10.09 -5.37 -4.08
N ARG A 149 -9.81 -4.52 -5.08
CA ARG A 149 -8.91 -4.85 -6.21
C ARG A 149 -7.48 -4.32 -6.04
N LYS A 150 -7.10 -4.01 -4.80
CA LYS A 150 -5.77 -3.51 -4.42
C LYS A 150 -5.22 -4.17 -3.15
N ILE A 151 -5.65 -5.41 -2.84
CA ILE A 151 -5.33 -6.11 -1.59
C ILE A 151 -3.83 -6.24 -1.26
N ILE A 152 -2.97 -6.34 -2.27
CA ILE A 152 -1.51 -6.40 -2.06
C ILE A 152 -0.92 -5.02 -1.75
N VAL A 153 -1.50 -3.96 -2.33
CA VAL A 153 -1.17 -2.57 -2.00
C VAL A 153 -1.69 -2.23 -0.60
N ASP A 154 -2.89 -2.70 -0.25
CA ASP A 154 -3.46 -2.52 1.10
C ASP A 154 -2.66 -3.21 2.21
N THR A 155 -1.71 -4.11 1.85
CA THR A 155 -0.94 -4.92 2.80
C THR A 155 0.56 -4.69 2.69
N TYR A 156 1.31 -5.66 2.18
CA TYR A 156 2.77 -5.72 2.32
C TYR A 156 3.51 -5.67 0.97
N GLY A 157 2.82 -5.26 -0.10
CA GLY A 157 3.41 -5.08 -1.43
C GLY A 157 4.04 -6.34 -2.04
N GLY A 158 3.57 -7.52 -1.62
CA GLY A 158 4.07 -8.81 -2.09
C GLY A 158 5.25 -9.35 -1.30
N MET A 159 5.76 -8.63 -0.30
CA MET A 159 6.82 -9.14 0.58
C MET A 159 6.33 -10.28 1.49
N ALA A 160 5.08 -10.19 1.93
CA ALA A 160 4.44 -11.19 2.77
C ALA A 160 3.26 -11.83 2.04
N ARG A 161 2.81 -12.97 2.56
CA ARG A 161 1.68 -13.72 2.00
C ARG A 161 0.35 -12.99 2.26
N HIS A 162 -0.66 -13.41 1.52
CA HIS A 162 -2.00 -12.83 1.60
C HIS A 162 -3.07 -13.93 1.50
N GLY A 163 -4.11 -13.86 2.33
CA GLY A 163 -5.16 -14.90 2.39
C GLY A 163 -6.35 -14.69 1.46
N GLY A 164 -6.42 -13.53 0.80
CA GLY A 164 -7.37 -13.23 -0.29
C GLY A 164 -8.50 -12.28 0.08
N GLY A 165 -8.78 -12.11 1.38
CA GLY A 165 -9.81 -11.20 1.87
C GLY A 165 -9.50 -9.72 1.65
N ALA A 166 -10.45 -8.97 1.09
CA ALA A 166 -10.40 -7.50 1.03
C ALA A 166 -10.81 -6.85 2.36
N PHE A 167 -10.32 -5.64 2.65
CA PHE A 167 -10.63 -4.90 3.89
C PHE A 167 -11.80 -3.92 3.76
N SER A 168 -11.80 -3.10 2.71
CA SER A 168 -12.76 -2.00 2.56
C SER A 168 -14.19 -2.50 2.36
N GLY A 169 -15.15 -1.81 2.98
CA GLY A 169 -16.57 -2.17 2.93
C GLY A 169 -17.01 -3.22 3.95
N LYS A 170 -16.11 -3.68 4.83
CA LYS A 170 -16.40 -4.68 5.88
C LYS A 170 -16.30 -4.10 7.29
N ASP A 171 -17.27 -4.41 8.13
CA ASP A 171 -17.22 -4.10 9.57
C ASP A 171 -16.29 -5.10 10.34
N PRO A 172 -15.92 -4.80 11.59
CA PRO A 172 -14.92 -5.58 12.33
C PRO A 172 -15.29 -7.04 12.63
N SER A 173 -16.56 -7.46 12.51
CA SER A 173 -16.92 -8.88 12.68
C SER A 173 -16.42 -9.76 11.52
N LYS A 174 -15.99 -9.15 10.41
CA LYS A 174 -15.46 -9.85 9.23
C LYS A 174 -13.97 -10.05 9.43
N VAL A 175 -13.59 -11.29 9.74
CA VAL A 175 -12.23 -11.68 10.13
C VAL A 175 -11.17 -11.36 9.07
N ASP A 176 -11.55 -11.29 7.78
CA ASP A 176 -10.69 -10.79 6.70
C ASP A 176 -9.98 -9.48 7.04
N ARG A 177 -10.68 -8.59 7.76
CA ARG A 177 -10.15 -7.28 8.16
C ARG A 177 -9.58 -7.33 9.58
N SER A 178 -10.38 -7.73 10.55
CA SER A 178 -10.00 -7.63 11.96
C SER A 178 -8.86 -8.58 12.33
N ALA A 179 -8.89 -9.84 11.85
CA ALA A 179 -7.82 -10.79 12.13
C ALA A 179 -6.53 -10.45 11.38
N ALA A 180 -6.62 -9.89 10.17
CA ALA A 180 -5.45 -9.34 9.46
C ALA A 180 -4.79 -8.18 10.24
N TYR A 181 -5.60 -7.27 10.80
CA TYR A 181 -5.09 -6.16 11.62
C TYR A 181 -4.44 -6.63 12.92
N ILE A 182 -5.03 -7.63 13.59
CA ILE A 182 -4.43 -8.24 14.78
C ILE A 182 -3.15 -8.99 14.42
N GLY A 183 -3.12 -9.72 13.31
CA GLY A 183 -1.90 -10.33 12.80
C GLY A 183 -0.77 -9.32 12.64
N ARG A 184 -1.05 -8.17 11.99
CA ARG A 184 -0.08 -7.07 11.87
C ARG A 184 0.35 -6.54 13.23
N TYR A 185 -0.59 -6.33 14.15
CA TYR A 185 -0.30 -5.82 15.49
C TYR A 185 0.69 -6.73 16.23
N VAL A 186 0.43 -8.04 16.26
CA VAL A 186 1.31 -9.00 16.96
C VAL A 186 2.67 -9.09 16.26
N ALA A 187 2.71 -9.21 14.94
CA ALA A 187 3.98 -9.27 14.19
C ALA A 187 4.84 -8.01 14.42
N LYS A 188 4.21 -6.83 14.42
CA LYS A 188 4.88 -5.56 14.69
C LYS A 188 5.46 -5.52 16.11
N ASN A 189 4.73 -6.01 17.12
CA ASN A 189 5.23 -6.05 18.49
C ASN A 189 6.39 -7.03 18.67
N ILE A 190 6.38 -8.17 17.97
CA ILE A 190 7.50 -9.13 17.99
C ILE A 190 8.79 -8.46 17.47
N VAL A 191 8.71 -7.77 16.33
CA VAL A 191 9.87 -7.07 15.74
C VAL A 191 10.28 -5.86 16.60
N ALA A 192 9.31 -5.08 17.09
CA ALA A 192 9.59 -3.93 17.95
C ALA A 192 10.23 -4.31 19.30
N ALA A 193 9.95 -5.50 19.81
CA ALA A 193 10.57 -6.06 21.01
C ALA A 193 11.94 -6.73 20.72
N GLU A 194 12.47 -6.58 19.51
CA GLU A 194 13.75 -7.14 19.07
C GLU A 194 13.85 -8.67 19.21
N LEU A 195 12.69 -9.36 19.18
CA LEU A 195 12.63 -10.82 19.27
C LEU A 195 12.92 -11.48 17.92
N ALA A 196 12.77 -10.74 16.82
CA ALA A 196 13.10 -11.16 15.46
C ALA A 196 13.26 -9.93 14.55
N ASP A 197 14.12 -10.03 13.54
CA ASP A 197 14.26 -8.97 12.51
C ASP A 197 13.02 -8.89 11.60
N LYS A 198 12.42 -10.05 11.31
CA LYS A 198 11.22 -10.20 10.47
C LYS A 198 10.28 -11.23 11.09
N CYS A 199 8.97 -10.97 11.05
CA CYS A 199 7.95 -11.86 11.58
C CYS A 199 6.75 -11.93 10.64
N GLU A 200 6.35 -13.14 10.24
CA GLU A 200 5.07 -13.42 9.57
C GLU A 200 4.19 -14.25 10.49
N ILE A 201 2.93 -13.85 10.67
CA ILE A 201 1.92 -14.53 11.45
C ILE A 201 0.80 -14.95 10.51
N GLN A 202 0.35 -16.19 10.65
CA GLN A 202 -0.84 -16.69 9.95
C GLN A 202 -1.89 -17.12 10.98
N VAL A 203 -3.13 -16.68 10.77
CA VAL A 203 -4.30 -17.17 11.50
C VAL A 203 -5.36 -17.67 10.52
N SER A 204 -6.14 -18.64 10.95
CA SER A 204 -7.24 -19.20 10.16
C SER A 204 -8.50 -19.34 11.01
N TYR A 205 -9.64 -19.00 10.43
CA TYR A 205 -10.96 -19.17 11.04
C TYR A 205 -11.81 -20.12 10.21
N ALA A 206 -12.69 -20.83 10.91
CA ALA A 206 -13.69 -21.75 10.35
C ALA A 206 -15.09 -21.20 10.63
#